data_AF-A0A820KBR7-F1
#
_entry.id   AF-A0A820KBR7-F1
#
_cell.length_a   1.000
_cell.length_b   1.000
_cell.length_c   1.000
_cell.angle_alpha   90.00
_cell.angle_beta   90.00
_cell.angle_gamma   90.00
#
_symmetry.space_group_name_H-M   'P 1'
#
loop_
_entity.id
_entity.type
_entity.pdbx_description
1 polymer ?
#
loop_
_entity_poly.entity_id
_entity_poly.type
_entity_poly.pdbx_seq_one_letter_code
_entity_poly.pdbx_strand_id
1 'polypeptide(L)'
;MSSNITFIDYVNQLSSDLDRYLSIGILLFGTIGNILNCLALSQRSLRSNPCVFFFLASSIASIITLISGVLVRLLSDWSLSLDLTNTISWLCKVRVYILFNSRTIASWLIMLATCDRWLSSSVH
;
A
#
# COMPACT_ATOMS: atom_id res chain seq x y z
N MET A 1 -33.97 -4.97 -22.17
CA MET A 1 -33.68 -4.18 -20.95
C MET A 1 -33.21 -5.09 -19.81
N SER A 2 -33.82 -6.27 -19.59
CA SER A 2 -33.36 -7.26 -18.59
C SER A 2 -31.95 -7.82 -18.85
N SER A 3 -31.59 -8.05 -20.11
CA SER A 3 -30.27 -8.59 -20.51
C SER A 3 -29.09 -7.66 -20.18
N ASN A 4 -29.32 -6.34 -20.18
CA ASN A 4 -28.28 -5.38 -19.78
C ASN A 4 -28.08 -5.39 -18.26
N ILE A 5 -29.15 -5.59 -17.48
CA ILE A 5 -29.09 -5.65 -16.02
C ILE A 5 -28.31 -6.90 -15.59
N THR A 6 -28.61 -8.06 -16.19
CA THR A 6 -27.89 -9.32 -15.90
C THR A 6 -26.41 -9.24 -16.26
N PHE A 7 -26.05 -8.52 -17.32
CA PHE A 7 -24.65 -8.32 -17.71
C PHE A 7 -23.91 -7.42 -16.71
N ILE A 8 -24.53 -6.31 -16.28
CA ILE A 8 -23.96 -5.41 -15.27
C ILE A 8 -23.74 -6.15 -13.95
N ASP A 9 -24.71 -6.96 -13.51
CA ASP A 9 -24.61 -7.74 -12.28
C ASP A 9 -23.47 -8.76 -12.34
N TYR A 10 -23.29 -9.43 -13.48
CA TYR A 10 -22.17 -10.35 -13.68
C TYR A 10 -20.81 -9.64 -13.60
N VAL A 11 -20.66 -8.49 -14.26
CA VAL A 11 -19.41 -7.71 -14.23
C VAL A 11 -19.10 -7.20 -12.81
N ASN A 12 -20.12 -6.77 -12.07
CA ASN A 12 -19.95 -6.31 -10.69
C ASN A 12 -19.51 -7.45 -9.75
N GLN A 13 -20.11 -8.63 -9.88
CA GLN A 13 -19.72 -9.81 -9.10
C GLN A 13 -18.28 -10.22 -9.42
N LEU A 14 -17.93 -10.32 -10.70
CA LEU A 14 -16.56 -10.63 -11.11
C LEU A 14 -15.55 -9.60 -10.59
N SER A 15 -15.88 -8.32 -10.63
CA SER A 15 -15.01 -7.25 -10.11
C SER A 15 -14.80 -7.40 -8.60
N SER A 16 -15.86 -7.69 -7.85
CA SER A 16 -15.79 -7.89 -6.40
C SER A 16 -14.94 -9.10 -6.04
N ASP A 17 -15.08 -10.21 -6.76
CA ASP A 17 -14.30 -11.42 -6.52
C ASP A 17 -12.81 -11.18 -6.82
N LEU A 18 -12.50 -10.54 -7.95
CA LEU A 18 -11.13 -10.17 -8.30
C LEU A 18 -10.51 -9.25 -7.26
N ASP A 19 -11.21 -8.19 -6.85
CA ASP A 19 -10.73 -7.27 -5.82
C ASP A 19 -10.42 -7.99 -4.51
N ARG A 20 -11.28 -8.95 -4.10
CA ARG A 20 -11.08 -9.74 -2.89
C ARG A 20 -9.83 -10.64 -2.98
N TYR A 21 -9.70 -11.43 -4.04
CA TYR A 21 -8.56 -12.35 -4.19
C TYR A 21 -7.23 -11.61 -4.41
N LEU A 22 -7.23 -10.55 -5.23
CA LEU A 22 -6.04 -9.73 -5.46
C LEU A 22 -5.62 -8.98 -4.19
N SER A 23 -6.57 -8.43 -3.43
CA SER A 23 -6.28 -7.74 -2.16
C SER A 23 -5.59 -8.66 -1.16
N ILE A 24 -6.01 -9.92 -1.05
CA ILE A 24 -5.36 -10.91 -0.17
C ILE A 24 -3.91 -11.16 -0.62
N GLY A 25 -3.70 -11.36 -1.93
CA GLY A 25 -2.36 -11.54 -2.49
C GLY A 25 -1.46 -10.33 -2.23
N ILE A 26 -1.94 -9.12 -2.52
CA ILE A 26 -1.21 -7.87 -2.31
C ILE A 26 -0.89 -7.68 -0.82
N LEU A 27 -1.81 -8.03 0.08
CA LEU A 27 -1.58 -7.91 1.51
C LEU A 27 -0.50 -8.88 1.98
N LEU A 28 -0.56 -10.16 1.58
CA LEU A 28 0.41 -11.17 1.98
C LEU A 28 1.80 -10.87 1.41
N PHE A 29 1.93 -10.76 0.09
CA PHE A 29 3.22 -10.51 -0.54
C PHE A 29 3.76 -9.12 -0.22
N GLY A 30 2.88 -8.12 -0.16
CA GLY A 30 3.26 -6.75 0.17
C GLY A 30 3.75 -6.60 1.60
N THR A 31 3.08 -7.21 2.59
CA THR A 31 3.55 -7.13 3.99
C THR A 31 4.85 -7.89 4.18
N ILE A 32 4.92 -9.14 3.71
CA ILE A 32 6.13 -9.96 3.80
C ILE A 32 7.32 -9.27 3.12
N GLY A 33 7.13 -8.80 1.87
CA GLY A 33 8.18 -8.12 1.12
C GLY A 33 8.67 -6.84 1.78
N ASN A 34 7.77 -5.98 2.27
CA ASN A 34 8.19 -4.76 2.95
C ASN A 34 8.82 -5.03 4.33
N ILE A 35 8.37 -6.05 5.07
CA ILE A 35 9.02 -6.45 6.34
C ILE A 35 10.43 -6.96 6.07
N LEU A 36 10.62 -7.82 5.07
CA LEU A 36 11.93 -8.30 4.67
C LEU A 36 12.84 -7.16 4.22
N ASN A 37 12.32 -6.20 3.45
CA ASN A 37 13.07 -4.99 3.10
C ASN A 37 13.48 -4.19 4.34
N CYS A 38 12.58 -3.98 5.29
CA CYS A 38 12.91 -3.29 6.54
C CYS A 38 14.02 -4.03 7.31
N LEU A 39 13.94 -5.36 7.44
CA LEU A 39 14.94 -6.16 8.13
C LEU A 39 16.30 -6.13 7.42
N ALA A 40 16.31 -6.28 6.09
CA ALA A 40 17.53 -6.25 5.28
C ALA A 40 18.19 -4.87 5.33
N LEU A 41 17.43 -3.78 5.11
CA LEU A 41 17.95 -2.42 5.08
C LEU A 41 18.30 -1.88 6.48
N SER A 42 17.81 -2.49 7.55
CA SER A 42 18.19 -2.16 8.93
C SER A 42 19.56 -2.72 9.34
N GLN A 43 20.17 -3.58 8.52
CA GLN A 43 21.49 -4.15 8.82
C GLN A 43 22.55 -3.05 8.92
N ARG A 44 23.42 -3.17 9.92
CA ARG A 44 24.45 -2.16 10.24
C ARG A 44 25.43 -1.91 9.10
N SER A 45 25.66 -2.91 8.25
CA SER A 45 26.52 -2.84 7.06
C SER A 45 25.98 -1.88 5.98
N LEU A 46 24.65 -1.73 5.88
CA LEU A 46 23.99 -0.95 4.83
C LEU A 46 23.66 0.49 5.27
N ARG A 47 23.67 0.77 6.59
CA ARG A 47 23.37 2.09 7.16
C ARG A 47 24.37 3.19 6.83
N SER A 48 25.52 2.87 6.23
CA SER A 48 26.50 3.87 5.78
C SER A 48 26.05 4.65 4.54
N ASN A 49 25.04 4.16 3.81
CA ASN A 49 24.57 4.77 2.58
C ASN A 49 23.24 5.53 2.80
N PRO A 50 23.14 6.83 2.47
CA PRO A 50 21.91 7.61 2.64
C PRO A 50 20.73 7.08 1.80
N CYS A 51 20.99 6.48 0.64
CA CYS A 51 20.00 5.80 -0.21
C CYS A 51 19.22 4.71 0.55
N VAL A 52 19.89 3.98 1.45
CA VAL A 52 19.28 2.90 2.26
C VAL A 52 18.24 3.45 3.23
N PHE A 53 18.45 4.66 3.76
CA PHE A 53 17.49 5.31 4.64
C PHE A 53 16.20 5.66 3.89
N PHE A 54 16.30 6.18 2.66
CA PHE A 54 15.14 6.48 1.82
C PHE A 54 14.33 5.23 1.48
N PHE A 55 15.00 4.12 1.13
CA PHE A 55 14.33 2.85 0.87
C PHE A 55 13.67 2.24 2.11
N LEU A 56 14.31 2.37 3.28
CA LEU A 56 13.73 1.93 4.55
C LEU A 56 12.47 2.73 4.88
N ALA A 57 12.53 4.06 4.78
CA ALA A 57 11.39 4.94 5.00
C ALA A 57 10.25 4.66 4.00
N SER A 58 10.57 4.38 2.74
CA SER A 58 9.58 4.00 1.71
C SER A 58 8.91 2.66 2.01
N SER A 59 9.67 1.68 2.52
CA SER A 59 9.13 0.37 2.93
C SER A 59 8.17 0.51 4.11
N ILE A 60 8.49 1.37 5.09
CA ILE A 60 7.59 1.68 6.22
C ILE A 60 6.32 2.37 5.71
N ALA A 61 6.43 3.39 4.86
CA ALA A 61 5.27 4.09 4.29
C ALA A 61 4.39 3.14 3.45
N SER A 62 5.00 2.16 2.78
CA SER A 62 4.29 1.12 2.03
C SER A 62 3.53 0.16 2.96
N ILE A 63 4.08 -0.21 4.12
CA ILE A 63 3.36 -0.99 5.14
C ILE A 63 2.15 -0.22 5.67
N ILE A 64 2.32 1.07 5.98
CA ILE A 64 1.21 1.94 6.43
C ILE A 64 0.11 2.00 5.36
N THR A 65 0.49 2.08 4.08
CA THR A 65 -0.45 2.06 2.95
C THR A 65 -1.22 0.73 2.88
N LEU A 66 -0.54 -0.40 3.06
CA LEU A 66 -1.16 -1.73 3.03
C LEU A 66 -2.15 -1.92 4.18
N ILE A 67 -1.78 -1.48 5.39
CA ILE A 67 -2.65 -1.56 6.57
C ILE A 67 -3.86 -0.62 6.41
N SER A 68 -3.63 0.66 6.12
CA SER A 68 -4.71 1.64 6.01
C SER A 68 -5.64 1.38 4.81
N GLY A 69 -5.10 0.87 3.70
CA GLY A 69 -5.85 0.61 2.47
C GLY A 69 -6.45 -0.77 2.40
N VAL A 70 -5.58 -1.76 2.23
CA VAL A 70 -5.94 -3.12 1.81
C VAL A 70 -6.54 -3.90 2.97
N LEU A 71 -5.93 -3.85 4.15
CA LEU A 71 -6.44 -4.56 5.33
C LEU A 71 -7.83 -4.04 5.73
N VAL A 72 -8.02 -2.73 5.79
CA VAL A 72 -9.34 -2.16 6.14
C VAL A 72 -10.41 -2.49 5.09
N ARG A 73 -10.06 -2.52 3.80
CA ARG A 73 -10.99 -2.93 2.72
C ARG A 73 -11.38 -4.41 2.88
N LEU A 74 -10.40 -5.28 3.09
CA LEU A 74 -10.63 -6.70 3.29
C LEU A 74 -11.51 -6.98 4.51
N LEU A 75 -11.28 -6.28 5.62
CA LEU A 75 -12.10 -6.40 6.82
C LEU A 75 -13.55 -5.95 6.59
N SER A 76 -13.77 -4.94 5.75
CA SER A 76 -15.11 -4.48 5.36
C SER A 76 -15.86 -5.52 4.51
N ASP A 77 -15.16 -6.25 3.65
CA ASP A 77 -15.79 -7.21 2.71
C ASP A 77 -16.10 -8.57 3.37
N TRP A 78 -15.37 -8.96 4.42
CA TRP A 78 -15.46 -10.29 5.05
C TRP A 78 -16.43 -10.39 6.24
N SER A 79 -17.45 -9.53 6.30
CA SER A 79 -18.55 -9.64 7.28
C SER A 79 -18.18 -9.35 8.74
N LEU A 80 -16.94 -8.91 9.02
CA LEU A 80 -16.65 -8.26 10.29
C LEU A 80 -17.15 -6.83 10.11
N SER A 81 -18.37 -6.56 10.56
CA SER A 81 -19.07 -5.27 10.59
C SER A 81 -18.33 -4.21 11.42
N LEU A 82 -17.03 -4.03 11.21
CA LEU A 82 -16.29 -2.80 11.43
C LEU A 82 -16.75 -1.78 10.38
N ASP A 83 -18.04 -1.47 10.43
CA ASP A 83 -18.67 -0.39 9.70
C ASP A 83 -18.27 0.96 10.31
N LEU A 84 -17.08 1.03 10.94
CA LEU A 84 -16.50 2.22 11.55
C LEU A 84 -16.37 3.34 10.52
N THR A 85 -16.23 2.97 9.24
CA THR A 85 -16.18 3.87 8.10
C THR A 85 -17.54 4.54 7.81
N ASN A 86 -18.66 3.81 7.88
CA ASN A 86 -20.00 4.40 7.75
C ASN A 86 -20.51 5.00 9.08
N THR A 87 -20.05 4.48 10.22
CA THR A 87 -20.43 4.96 11.55
C THR A 87 -19.75 6.30 11.85
N ILE A 88 -18.52 6.50 11.38
CA ILE A 88 -17.68 7.65 11.71
C ILE A 88 -17.08 8.27 10.44
N SER A 89 -17.79 9.26 9.89
CA SER A 89 -17.44 9.95 8.64
C SER A 89 -16.04 10.59 8.65
N TRP A 90 -15.55 11.05 9.81
CA TRP A 90 -14.21 11.63 9.93
C TRP A 90 -13.10 10.56 9.77
N LEU A 91 -13.34 9.35 10.26
CA LEU A 91 -12.38 8.26 10.25
C LEU A 91 -12.16 7.74 8.82
N CYS A 92 -13.22 7.71 8.02
CA CYS A 92 -13.17 7.45 6.58
C CYS A 92 -12.26 8.45 5.85
N LYS A 93 -12.44 9.76 6.12
CA LYS A 93 -11.63 10.83 5.50
C LYS A 93 -10.16 10.73 5.90
N VAL A 94 -9.89 10.54 7.20
CA VAL A 94 -8.52 10.39 7.72
C VAL A 94 -7.83 9.18 7.10
N ARG A 95 -8.55 8.05 6.96
CA ARG A 95 -8.03 6.86 6.29
C ARG A 95 -7.63 7.14 4.84
N VAL A 96 -8.52 7.75 4.06
CA VAL A 96 -8.25 8.09 2.65
C VAL A 96 -7.07 9.05 2.55
N TYR A 97 -7.00 10.04 3.45
CA TYR A 97 -5.89 10.97 3.53
C TYR A 97 -4.56 10.24 3.83
N ILE A 98 -4.51 9.39 4.86
CA ILE A 98 -3.31 8.64 5.21
C ILE A 98 -2.87 7.75 4.05
N LEU A 99 -3.81 7.02 3.43
CA LEU A 99 -3.51 6.16 2.29
C LEU A 99 -2.87 6.93 1.13
N PHE A 100 -3.46 8.06 0.74
CA PHE A 100 -2.96 8.85 -0.38
C PHE A 100 -1.59 9.47 -0.06
N ASN A 101 -1.44 10.02 1.14
CA ASN A 101 -0.18 10.62 1.57
C ASN A 101 0.92 9.58 1.69
N SER A 102 0.67 8.42 2.32
CA SER A 102 1.67 7.36 2.46
C SER A 102 2.13 6.80 1.12
N ARG A 103 1.24 6.61 0.14
CA ARG A 103 1.61 6.23 -1.24
C ARG A 103 2.51 7.27 -1.89
N THR A 104 2.11 8.53 -1.78
CA THR A 104 2.84 9.66 -2.35
C THR A 104 4.23 9.73 -1.73
N ILE A 105 4.34 9.73 -0.40
CA ILE A 105 5.61 9.74 0.34
C ILE A 105 6.49 8.55 -0.08
N ALA A 106 5.95 7.33 -0.14
CA ALA A 106 6.71 6.16 -0.57
C ALA A 106 7.33 6.34 -1.97
N SER A 107 6.55 6.89 -2.92
CA SER A 107 7.03 7.16 -4.29
C SER A 107 8.10 8.26 -4.35
N TRP A 108 7.91 9.36 -3.61
CA TRP A 108 8.90 10.44 -3.54
C TRP A 108 10.20 9.98 -2.88
N LEU A 109 10.13 9.14 -1.85
CA LEU A 109 11.31 8.59 -1.20
C LEU A 109 12.12 7.70 -2.16
N ILE A 110 11.46 6.89 -2.98
CA ILE A 110 12.14 6.10 -4.02
C ILE A 110 12.79 7.02 -5.06
N MET A 111 12.09 8.07 -5.49
CA MET A 111 12.65 9.05 -6.42
C MET A 111 13.88 9.77 -5.83
N LEU A 112 13.84 10.16 -4.56
CA LEU A 112 14.99 10.75 -3.88
C LEU A 112 16.15 9.75 -3.77
N ALA A 113 15.86 8.48 -3.50
CA ALA A 113 16.86 7.42 -3.45
C ALA A 113 17.57 7.23 -4.80
N THR A 114 16.84 7.31 -5.92
CA THR A 114 17.44 7.21 -7.26
C THR A 114 18.23 8.46 -7.62
N CYS A 115 17.75 9.66 -7.25
CA CYS A 115 18.51 10.90 -7.41
C CYS A 115 19.82 10.89 -6.61
N ASP A 116 19.80 10.48 -5.35
CA ASP A 116 20.97 10.35 -4.49
C ASP A 116 22.01 9.42 -5.11
N ARG A 117 21.57 8.24 -5.59
CA ARG A 117 22.44 7.28 -6.27
C ARG A 117 23.02 7.82 -7.57
N TRP A 118 22.23 8.54 -8.37
CA TRP A 118 22.67 9.15 -9.63
C TRP A 118 23.74 10.23 -9.41
N LEU A 119 23.51 11.11 -8.43
CA LEU A 119 24.46 12.15 -8.07
C LEU A 119 25.75 11.53 -7.54
N SER A 120 25.66 10.52 -6.68
CA SER A 120 26.83 9.81 -6.17
C SER A 120 27.66 9.16 -7.27
N SER A 121 27.04 8.62 -8.33
CA SER A 121 27.77 8.07 -9.48
C SER A 121 28.37 9.13 -10.41
N SER A 122 27.84 10.35 -10.40
CA SER A 122 28.28 11.44 -11.30
C SER A 122 29.48 12.23 -10.75
N VAL A 123 29.84 12.01 -9.48
CA VAL A 123 30.98 12.66 -8.81
C VAL A 123 32.29 11.86 -8.99
N HIS A 124 32.24 10.72 -9.69
CA HIS A 124 33.40 9.98 -10.18
C HIS A 124 33.49 10.10 -11.70
#